data_AF-A0A7V9BGF8-F1
#
_entry.id   AF-A0A7V9BGF8-F1
#
_cell.length_a   1.000
_cell.length_b   1.000
_cell.length_c   1.000
_cell.angle_alpha   90.00
_cell.angle_beta   90.00
_cell.angle_gamma   90.00
#
_symmetry.space_group_name_H-M   'P 1'
#
loop_
_entity.id
_entity.type
_entity.pdbx_description
1 polymer ?
#
loop_
_entity_poly.entity_id
_entity_poly.type
_entity_poly.pdbx_seq_one_letter_code
_entity_poly.pdbx_strand_id
1 'polypeptide(L)'
;RSALVQLHVGLARFWAGERGALAAWREARDVEPDTPYAVRAGDLLHAEFAPGLPLFQPATPLGPPLEGTPARRQFELLRKAARVGSDGRTGLVNRLYYGLVLQRLGRPVSARRVYAAAAKAYPDDVEALVADAVGRYSKESPVQAFSRLGPLSRRFPDAATVRFHLGLLLLWQGDVAPATKQLRQARSAQPGSRIAHEAERYLTELAKARTG
;
A
#
# COMPACT_ATOMS: atom_id res chain seq x y z
N ARG A 1 12.66 -15.00 18.93
CA ARG A 1 13.48 -13.85 18.47
C ARG A 1 12.51 -12.72 18.09
N SER A 2 12.87 -11.43 18.20
CA SER A 2 11.94 -10.29 18.05
C SER A 2 12.41 -9.35 16.94
N ALA A 3 11.47 -8.85 16.12
CA ALA A 3 11.78 -7.91 15.04
C ALA A 3 12.27 -6.56 15.56
N LEU A 4 11.70 -6.07 16.66
CA LEU A 4 12.15 -4.85 17.34
C LEU A 4 13.62 -4.97 17.75
N VAL A 5 13.98 -6.06 18.42
CA VAL A 5 15.34 -6.31 18.89
C VAL A 5 16.32 -6.39 17.73
N GLN A 6 15.97 -7.18 16.70
CA GLN A 6 16.85 -7.38 15.54
C GLN A 6 17.03 -6.10 14.71
N LEU A 7 15.99 -5.27 14.60
CA LEU A 7 16.11 -3.94 13.98
C LEU A 7 17.16 -3.09 14.70
N HIS A 8 17.10 -3.02 16.02
CA HIS A 8 18.01 -2.20 16.83
C HIS A 8 19.43 -2.80 16.89
N VAL A 9 19.57 -4.12 16.93
CA VAL A 9 20.87 -4.79 16.78
C VAL A 9 21.52 -4.44 15.45
N GLY A 10 20.74 -4.44 14.35
CA GLY A 10 21.27 -4.05 13.04
C GLY A 10 21.69 -2.59 12.99
N LEU A 11 20.91 -1.69 13.59
CA LEU A 11 21.27 -0.27 13.72
C LEU A 11 22.55 -0.07 14.53
N ALA A 12 22.66 -0.71 15.70
CA ALA A 12 23.84 -0.62 16.56
C ALA A 12 25.11 -1.08 15.83
N ARG A 13 25.04 -2.23 15.14
CA ARG A 13 26.15 -2.74 14.34
C ARG A 13 26.54 -1.82 13.20
N PHE A 14 25.55 -1.28 12.48
CA PHE A 14 25.80 -0.34 11.39
C PHE A 14 26.57 0.89 11.88
N TRP A 15 26.12 1.51 12.96
CA TRP A 15 26.77 2.70 13.52
C TRP A 15 28.13 2.42 14.16
N ALA A 16 28.34 1.22 14.70
CA ALA A 16 29.63 0.77 15.23
C ALA A 16 30.63 0.37 14.12
N GLY A 17 30.23 0.36 12.84
CA GLY A 17 31.06 -0.15 11.74
C GLY A 17 31.27 -1.67 11.80
N GLU A 18 30.42 -2.39 12.53
CA GLU A 18 30.50 -3.83 12.71
C GLU A 18 29.81 -4.59 11.58
N ARG A 19 30.32 -5.80 11.28
CA ARG A 19 29.66 -6.72 10.35
C ARG A 19 28.33 -7.21 10.92
N GLY A 20 27.41 -7.58 10.04
CA GLY A 20 26.17 -8.28 10.44
C GLY A 20 24.94 -7.38 10.64
N ALA A 21 25.01 -6.08 10.32
CA ALA A 21 23.85 -5.20 10.29
C ALA A 21 22.75 -5.71 9.33
N LEU A 22 23.13 -6.02 8.09
CA LEU A 22 22.21 -6.55 7.07
C LEU A 22 21.57 -7.88 7.49
N ALA A 23 22.31 -8.75 8.18
CA ALA A 23 21.77 -10.02 8.67
C ALA A 23 20.70 -9.79 9.75
N ALA A 24 20.96 -8.89 10.69
CA ALA A 24 20.01 -8.52 11.72
C ALA A 24 18.74 -7.87 11.12
N TRP A 25 18.87 -7.00 10.12
CA TRP A 25 17.68 -6.43 9.44
C TRP A 25 16.89 -7.47 8.64
N ARG A 26 17.54 -8.40 7.93
CA ARG A 26 16.82 -9.53 7.30
C ARG A 26 16.04 -10.33 8.32
N GLU A 27 16.67 -10.62 9.46
CA GLU A 27 16.00 -11.35 10.52
C GLU A 27 14.84 -10.55 11.14
N ALA A 28 14.99 -9.24 11.33
CA ALA A 28 13.91 -8.37 11.80
C ALA A 28 12.70 -8.40 10.86
N ARG A 29 12.95 -8.38 9.55
CA ARG A 29 11.90 -8.51 8.52
C ARG A 29 11.21 -9.88 8.57
N ASP A 30 11.97 -10.96 8.75
CA ASP A 30 11.47 -12.33 8.57
C ASP A 30 10.83 -12.91 9.83
N VAL A 31 11.26 -12.50 11.04
CA VAL A 31 10.77 -13.10 12.30
C VAL A 31 9.35 -12.64 12.67
N GLU A 32 9.02 -11.37 12.44
CA GLU A 32 7.68 -10.81 12.68
C GLU A 32 7.30 -9.88 11.51
N PRO A 33 7.00 -10.45 10.32
CA PRO A 33 6.83 -9.70 9.08
C PRO A 33 5.59 -8.79 9.05
N ASP A 34 4.69 -8.93 10.02
CA ASP A 34 3.46 -8.14 10.15
C ASP A 34 3.60 -7.00 11.18
N THR A 35 4.79 -6.42 11.26
CA THR A 35 5.13 -5.36 12.23
C THR A 35 5.75 -4.13 11.55
N PRO A 36 5.61 -2.93 12.14
CA PRO A 36 6.29 -1.74 11.64
C PRO A 36 7.83 -1.89 11.66
N TYR A 37 8.38 -2.73 12.54
CA TYR A 37 9.82 -3.01 12.60
C TYR A 37 10.30 -3.78 11.38
N ALA A 38 9.51 -4.74 10.89
CA ALA A 38 9.82 -5.44 9.64
C ALA A 38 9.78 -4.50 8.43
N VAL A 39 8.80 -3.58 8.38
CA VAL A 39 8.74 -2.54 7.34
C VAL A 39 9.98 -1.65 7.39
N ARG A 40 10.37 -1.19 8.59
CA ARG A 40 11.55 -0.34 8.75
C ARG A 40 12.84 -1.07 8.42
N ALA A 41 12.95 -2.34 8.77
CA ALA A 41 14.07 -3.18 8.36
C ALA A 41 14.14 -3.32 6.83
N GLY A 42 12.99 -3.47 6.17
CA GLY A 42 12.89 -3.43 4.71
C GLY A 42 13.38 -2.13 4.09
N ASP A 43 13.11 -0.96 4.70
CA ASP A 43 13.66 0.32 4.25
C ASP A 43 15.18 0.36 4.31
N LEU A 44 15.77 -0.20 5.37
CA LEU A 44 17.23 -0.23 5.56
C LEU A 44 17.93 -1.24 4.65
N LEU A 45 17.23 -2.31 4.27
CA LEU A 45 17.73 -3.31 3.32
C LEU A 45 17.67 -2.85 1.87
N HIS A 46 16.77 -1.93 1.55
CA HIS A 46 16.43 -1.51 0.19
C HIS A 46 16.25 0.02 0.13
N ALA A 47 17.36 0.73 0.38
CA ALA A 47 17.41 2.19 0.52
C ALA A 47 17.18 2.94 -0.81
N GLU A 48 17.29 2.24 -1.94
CA GLU A 48 16.98 2.75 -3.27
C GLU A 48 15.48 2.95 -3.52
N PHE A 49 14.62 2.31 -2.73
CA PHE A 49 13.16 2.47 -2.80
C PHE A 49 12.66 3.55 -1.83
N ALA A 50 11.50 4.13 -2.14
CA ALA A 50 10.85 5.07 -1.23
C ALA A 50 10.59 4.41 0.15
N PRO A 51 10.70 5.17 1.27
CA PRO A 51 10.42 4.65 2.61
C PRO A 51 9.00 4.09 2.77
N GLY A 52 8.86 3.06 3.60
CA GLY A 52 7.60 2.36 3.84
C GLY A 52 7.13 1.54 2.63
N LEU A 53 5.82 1.26 2.61
CA LEU A 53 5.15 0.50 1.57
C LEU A 53 4.03 1.35 0.94
N PRO A 54 3.73 1.16 -0.36
CA PRO A 54 2.67 1.91 -1.02
C PRO A 54 1.32 1.57 -0.41
N LEU A 55 0.58 2.61 -0.04
CA LEU A 55 -0.75 2.47 0.54
C LEU A 55 -1.80 2.38 -0.57
N PHE A 56 -2.75 1.46 -0.44
CA PHE A 56 -3.92 1.47 -1.29
C PHE A 56 -4.74 2.73 -1.03
N GLN A 57 -5.19 3.38 -2.09
CA GLN A 57 -6.07 4.54 -2.03
C GLN A 57 -7.48 4.15 -2.51
N PRO A 58 -8.45 4.01 -1.60
CA PRO A 58 -9.84 3.75 -1.97
C PRO A 58 -10.37 4.87 -2.86
N ALA A 59 -11.03 4.50 -3.96
CA ALA A 59 -11.74 5.45 -4.82
C ALA A 59 -13.08 5.81 -4.19
N THR A 60 -13.71 4.85 -3.53
CA THR A 60 -15.00 5.04 -2.84
C THR A 60 -14.79 5.50 -1.41
N PRO A 61 -15.46 6.57 -0.96
CA PRO A 61 -15.38 7.03 0.41
C PRO A 61 -16.00 6.02 1.40
N LEU A 62 -15.56 6.06 2.65
CA LEU A 62 -16.29 5.45 3.75
C LEU A 62 -17.66 6.12 3.88
N GLY A 63 -18.72 5.33 3.99
CA GLY A 63 -20.03 5.86 4.36
C GLY A 63 -20.13 6.17 5.87
N PRO A 64 -21.05 7.04 6.30
CA PRO A 64 -21.46 7.12 7.71
C PRO A 64 -22.00 5.75 8.17
N PRO A 65 -21.72 5.25 9.39
CA PRO A 65 -21.35 5.95 10.63
C PRO A 65 -19.84 6.06 10.91
N LEU A 66 -18.98 5.67 9.96
CA LEU A 66 -17.54 5.64 10.21
C LEU A 66 -16.89 7.02 10.09
N GLU A 67 -17.45 7.90 9.25
CA GLU A 67 -17.02 9.30 9.15
C GLU A 67 -17.23 10.03 10.48
N GLY A 68 -16.24 10.83 10.91
CA GLY A 68 -16.26 11.56 12.20
C GLY A 68 -16.04 10.71 13.46
N THR A 69 -15.99 9.38 13.35
CA THR A 69 -15.73 8.48 14.50
C THR A 69 -14.23 8.47 14.88
N PRO A 70 -13.85 8.39 16.17
CA PRO A 70 -12.45 8.27 16.57
C PRO A 70 -11.75 7.06 15.94
N ALA A 71 -10.47 7.20 15.55
CA ALA A 71 -9.71 6.19 14.80
C ALA A 71 -9.71 4.79 15.44
N ARG A 72 -9.57 4.70 16.77
CA ARG A 72 -9.65 3.41 17.50
C ARG A 72 -11.00 2.72 17.30
N ARG A 73 -12.10 3.48 17.39
CA ARG A 73 -13.45 2.95 17.20
C ARG A 73 -13.72 2.61 15.73
N GLN A 74 -13.22 3.41 14.78
CA GLN A 74 -13.27 3.06 13.35
C GLN A 74 -12.56 1.73 13.09
N PHE A 75 -11.37 1.52 13.66
CA PHE A 75 -10.63 0.26 13.50
C PHE A 75 -11.43 -0.93 14.02
N GLU A 76 -12.02 -0.83 15.21
CA GLU A 76 -12.83 -1.93 15.78
C GLU A 76 -14.07 -2.22 14.94
N LEU A 77 -14.76 -1.18 14.44
CA LEU A 77 -15.92 -1.33 13.58
C LEU A 77 -15.56 -1.98 12.23
N LEU A 78 -14.47 -1.52 11.60
CA LEU A 78 -13.96 -2.09 10.35
C LEU A 78 -13.49 -3.53 10.54
N ARG A 79 -12.80 -3.83 11.64
CA ARG A 79 -12.37 -5.19 12.01
C ARG A 79 -13.57 -6.12 12.18
N LYS A 80 -14.62 -5.66 12.87
CA LYS A 80 -15.86 -6.44 13.05
C LYS A 80 -16.56 -6.65 11.71
N ALA A 81 -16.73 -5.59 10.92
CA ALA A 81 -17.41 -5.64 9.63
C ALA A 81 -16.69 -6.57 8.64
N ALA A 82 -15.36 -6.53 8.60
CA ALA A 82 -14.57 -7.41 7.74
C ALA A 82 -14.67 -8.90 8.12
N ARG A 83 -14.99 -9.22 9.39
CA ARG A 83 -15.18 -10.60 9.88
C ARG A 83 -16.58 -11.14 9.67
N VAL A 84 -17.60 -10.30 9.87
CA VAL A 84 -19.01 -10.72 9.74
C VAL A 84 -19.37 -11.00 8.28
N GLY A 85 -18.60 -10.48 7.33
CA GLY A 85 -18.80 -10.73 5.91
C GLY A 85 -20.12 -10.11 5.46
N SER A 86 -20.18 -8.78 5.38
CA SER A 86 -21.29 -8.17 4.68
C SER A 86 -21.13 -8.38 3.17
N ASP A 87 -22.24 -8.71 2.52
CA ASP A 87 -22.30 -8.83 1.07
C ASP A 87 -22.50 -7.46 0.42
N GLY A 88 -22.26 -7.40 -0.89
CA GLY A 88 -22.44 -6.18 -1.68
C GLY A 88 -21.40 -5.09 -1.42
N ARG A 89 -21.69 -3.86 -1.88
CA ARG A 89 -20.72 -2.75 -1.94
C ARG A 89 -20.18 -2.33 -0.57
N THR A 90 -21.03 -2.27 0.44
CA THR A 90 -20.64 -1.85 1.80
C THR A 90 -19.62 -2.79 2.42
N GLY A 91 -19.77 -4.10 2.23
CA GLY A 91 -18.81 -5.08 2.73
C GLY A 91 -17.46 -5.04 2.04
N LEU A 92 -17.45 -4.79 0.74
CA LEU A 92 -16.21 -4.52 0.01
C LEU A 92 -15.51 -3.28 0.58
N VAL A 93 -16.19 -2.13 0.65
CA VAL A 93 -15.61 -0.88 1.13
C VAL A 93 -15.04 -1.06 2.55
N ASN A 94 -15.78 -1.69 3.45
CA ASN A 94 -15.29 -1.97 4.81
C ASN A 94 -14.02 -2.85 4.82
N ARG A 95 -13.94 -3.87 3.97
CA ARG A 95 -12.72 -4.68 3.83
C ARG A 95 -11.55 -3.87 3.29
N LEU A 96 -11.78 -3.03 2.27
CA LEU A 96 -10.73 -2.18 1.69
C LEU A 96 -10.16 -1.20 2.71
N TYR A 97 -11.03 -0.53 3.47
CA TYR A 97 -10.59 0.38 4.52
C TYR A 97 -9.96 -0.34 5.72
N TYR A 98 -10.45 -1.52 6.09
CA TYR A 98 -9.79 -2.33 7.11
C TYR A 98 -8.36 -2.70 6.71
N GLY A 99 -8.17 -3.14 5.45
CA GLY A 99 -6.85 -3.38 4.88
C GLY A 99 -5.95 -2.14 4.89
N LEU A 100 -6.50 -0.96 4.57
CA LEU A 100 -5.74 0.29 4.55
C LEU A 100 -5.27 0.68 5.96
N VAL A 101 -6.14 0.54 6.96
CA VAL A 101 -5.75 0.80 8.35
C VAL A 101 -4.65 -0.17 8.78
N LEU A 102 -4.71 -1.44 8.39
CA LEU A 102 -3.64 -2.39 8.65
C LEU A 102 -2.31 -1.98 7.99
N GLN A 103 -2.33 -1.50 6.74
CA GLN A 103 -1.11 -0.98 6.10
C GLN A 103 -0.51 0.18 6.89
N ARG A 104 -1.35 1.15 7.31
CA ARG A 104 -0.91 2.32 8.10
C ARG A 104 -0.35 1.95 9.47
N LEU A 105 -0.82 0.84 10.05
CA LEU A 105 -0.30 0.30 11.31
C LEU A 105 0.99 -0.52 11.13
N GLY A 106 1.55 -0.58 9.92
CA GLY A 106 2.73 -1.40 9.63
C GLY A 106 2.45 -2.90 9.67
N ARG A 107 1.21 -3.30 9.32
CA ARG A 107 0.77 -4.71 9.29
C ARG A 107 0.52 -5.20 7.85
N PRO A 108 1.57 -5.30 7.01
CA PRO A 108 1.41 -5.57 5.59
C PRO A 108 0.90 -6.99 5.30
N VAL A 109 1.27 -7.99 6.10
CA VAL A 109 0.82 -9.38 5.91
C VAL A 109 -0.68 -9.49 6.19
N SER A 110 -1.16 -8.83 7.23
CA SER A 110 -2.58 -8.77 7.56
C SER A 110 -3.36 -7.98 6.52
N ALA A 111 -2.85 -6.83 6.08
CA ALA A 111 -3.49 -6.04 5.01
C ALA A 111 -3.64 -6.85 3.73
N ARG A 112 -2.56 -7.51 3.28
CA ARG A 112 -2.56 -8.41 2.11
C ARG A 112 -3.63 -9.49 2.21
N ARG A 113 -3.79 -10.11 3.38
CA ARG A 113 -4.80 -11.15 3.60
C ARG A 113 -6.22 -10.61 3.42
N VAL A 114 -6.49 -9.43 3.96
CA VAL A 114 -7.80 -8.77 3.83
C VAL A 114 -8.09 -8.41 2.37
N TYR A 115 -7.12 -7.86 1.65
CA TYR A 115 -7.28 -7.53 0.23
C TYR A 115 -7.45 -8.76 -0.65
N ALA A 116 -6.66 -9.81 -0.43
CA ALA A 116 -6.81 -11.06 -1.15
C ALA A 116 -8.20 -11.68 -0.93
N ALA A 117 -8.73 -11.61 0.29
CA ALA A 117 -10.10 -12.04 0.59
C ALA A 117 -11.15 -11.18 -0.12
N ALA A 118 -10.94 -9.85 -0.19
CA ALA A 118 -11.81 -8.96 -0.96
C ALA A 118 -11.79 -9.28 -2.45
N ALA A 119 -10.60 -9.43 -3.06
CA ALA A 119 -10.49 -9.80 -4.48
C ALA A 119 -11.11 -11.17 -4.79
N LYS A 120 -11.06 -12.13 -3.84
CA LYS A 120 -11.74 -13.42 -3.98
C LYS A 120 -13.27 -13.28 -3.92
N ALA A 121 -13.79 -12.43 -3.04
CA ALA A 121 -15.22 -12.20 -2.89
C ALA A 121 -15.81 -11.35 -4.02
N TYR A 122 -14.99 -10.49 -4.65
CA TYR A 122 -15.40 -9.60 -5.73
C TYR A 122 -14.42 -9.70 -6.91
N PRO A 123 -14.44 -10.81 -7.67
CA PRO A 123 -13.44 -11.08 -8.73
C PRO A 123 -13.55 -10.15 -9.95
N ASP A 124 -14.65 -9.39 -10.05
CA ASP A 124 -14.92 -8.44 -11.13
C ASP A 124 -14.85 -6.98 -10.69
N ASP A 125 -14.62 -6.71 -9.40
CA ASP A 125 -14.51 -5.35 -8.88
C ASP A 125 -13.06 -4.83 -8.99
N VAL A 126 -12.88 -3.73 -9.71
CA VAL A 126 -11.56 -3.14 -9.97
C VAL A 126 -10.85 -2.68 -8.70
N GLU A 127 -11.56 -2.14 -7.70
CA GLU A 127 -10.92 -1.70 -6.45
C GLU A 127 -10.44 -2.90 -5.64
N ALA A 128 -11.20 -3.99 -5.60
CA ALA A 128 -10.80 -5.23 -4.93
C ALA A 128 -9.53 -5.83 -5.55
N LEU A 129 -9.48 -5.91 -6.89
CA LEU A 129 -8.34 -6.44 -7.63
C LEU A 129 -7.09 -5.56 -7.50
N VAL A 130 -7.25 -4.23 -7.56
CA VAL A 130 -6.15 -3.28 -7.37
C VAL A 130 -5.61 -3.34 -5.94
N ALA A 131 -6.48 -3.44 -4.93
CA ALA A 131 -6.04 -3.55 -3.54
C ALA A 131 -5.25 -4.84 -3.28
N ASP A 132 -5.65 -5.98 -3.87
CA ASP A 132 -4.85 -7.22 -3.81
C ASP A 132 -3.47 -7.05 -4.47
N ALA A 133 -3.41 -6.36 -5.62
CA ALA A 133 -2.14 -6.08 -6.28
C ALA A 133 -1.22 -5.20 -5.42
N VAL A 134 -1.74 -4.10 -4.87
CA VAL A 134 -0.98 -3.18 -4.00
C VAL A 134 -0.53 -3.87 -2.71
N GLY A 135 -1.41 -4.68 -2.09
CA GLY A 135 -1.08 -5.45 -0.89
C GLY A 135 0.00 -6.51 -1.08
N ARG A 136 0.34 -6.86 -2.34
CA ARG A 136 1.44 -7.78 -2.68
C ARG A 136 2.77 -7.07 -2.92
N TYR A 137 2.81 -5.74 -2.89
CA TYR A 137 4.05 -5.02 -3.06
C TYR A 137 5.03 -5.36 -1.93
N SER A 138 6.25 -5.67 -2.30
CA SER A 138 7.40 -5.86 -1.42
C SER A 138 8.63 -5.32 -2.13
N LYS A 139 9.61 -4.80 -1.39
CA LYS A 139 10.85 -4.29 -1.98
C LYS A 139 11.73 -5.43 -2.49
N GLU A 140 11.61 -6.62 -1.90
CA GLU A 140 12.27 -7.85 -2.36
C GLU A 140 11.80 -8.32 -3.73
N SER A 141 10.52 -8.10 -4.03
CA SER A 141 9.91 -8.61 -5.26
C SER A 141 8.76 -7.70 -5.75
N PRO A 142 9.04 -6.45 -6.17
CA PRO A 142 8.01 -5.52 -6.63
C PRO A 142 7.18 -6.09 -7.79
N VAL A 143 7.81 -6.92 -8.62
CA VAL A 143 7.19 -7.60 -9.78
C VAL A 143 5.89 -8.32 -9.43
N GLN A 144 5.73 -8.86 -8.20
CA GLN A 144 4.49 -9.54 -7.80
C GLN A 144 3.27 -8.61 -7.84
N ALA A 145 3.44 -7.33 -7.47
CA ALA A 145 2.39 -6.34 -7.54
C ALA A 145 2.12 -5.93 -9.00
N PHE A 146 3.18 -5.67 -9.78
CA PHE A 146 3.06 -5.28 -11.20
C PHE A 146 2.43 -6.36 -12.07
N SER A 147 2.78 -7.63 -11.87
CA SER A 147 2.18 -8.75 -12.62
C SER A 147 0.67 -8.89 -12.37
N ARG A 148 0.17 -8.39 -11.24
CA ARG A 148 -1.26 -8.35 -10.93
C ARG A 148 -1.92 -7.07 -11.45
N LEU A 149 -1.26 -5.93 -11.31
CA LEU A 149 -1.82 -4.62 -11.65
C LEU A 149 -1.77 -4.33 -13.15
N GLY A 150 -0.72 -4.75 -13.85
CA GLY A 150 -0.54 -4.53 -15.28
C GLY A 150 -1.71 -5.04 -16.13
N PRO A 151 -2.16 -6.30 -16.01
CA PRO A 151 -3.32 -6.80 -16.75
C PRO A 151 -4.62 -6.02 -16.51
N LEU A 152 -4.79 -5.42 -15.32
CA LEU A 152 -5.97 -4.62 -15.00
C LEU A 152 -6.05 -3.35 -15.86
N SER A 153 -4.92 -2.82 -16.35
CA SER A 153 -4.91 -1.66 -17.25
C SER A 153 -5.56 -1.96 -18.60
N ARG A 154 -5.53 -3.21 -19.04
CA ARG A 154 -6.21 -3.66 -20.26
C ARG A 154 -7.67 -4.02 -19.99
N ARG A 155 -7.95 -4.64 -18.84
CA ARG A 155 -9.31 -5.04 -18.44
C ARG A 155 -10.19 -3.83 -18.10
N PHE A 156 -9.62 -2.79 -17.50
CA PHE A 156 -10.31 -1.59 -17.04
C PHE A 156 -9.59 -0.33 -17.56
N PRO A 157 -9.62 -0.07 -18.88
CA PRO A 157 -8.83 0.99 -19.50
C PRO A 157 -9.17 2.41 -18.99
N ASP A 158 -10.41 2.61 -18.54
CA ASP A 158 -10.96 3.89 -18.07
C ASP A 158 -10.97 4.03 -16.54
N ALA A 159 -10.53 2.99 -15.81
CA ALA A 159 -10.50 3.04 -14.36
C ALA A 159 -9.27 3.83 -13.87
N ALA A 160 -9.47 5.07 -13.40
CA ALA A 160 -8.41 5.91 -12.88
C ALA A 160 -7.61 5.24 -11.76
N THR A 161 -8.27 4.43 -10.92
CA THR A 161 -7.63 3.69 -9.81
C THR A 161 -6.50 2.78 -10.29
N VAL A 162 -6.62 2.15 -11.47
CA VAL A 162 -5.56 1.27 -11.99
C VAL A 162 -4.33 2.08 -12.35
N ARG A 163 -4.49 3.15 -13.13
CA ARG A 163 -3.38 4.01 -13.56
C ARG A 163 -2.74 4.74 -12.37
N PHE A 164 -3.54 5.19 -11.41
CA PHE A 164 -3.04 5.82 -10.19
C PHE A 164 -2.12 4.88 -9.42
N HIS A 165 -2.59 3.65 -9.14
CA HIS A 165 -1.80 2.70 -8.38
C HIS A 165 -0.58 2.21 -9.17
N LEU A 166 -0.62 2.11 -10.50
CA LEU A 166 0.58 1.85 -11.31
C LEU A 166 1.61 2.97 -11.13
N GLY A 167 1.17 4.23 -11.19
CA GLY A 167 2.03 5.38 -10.93
C GLY A 167 2.59 5.37 -9.52
N LEU A 168 1.78 5.04 -8.52
CA LEU A 168 2.19 4.93 -7.13
C LEU A 168 3.26 3.87 -6.92
N LEU A 169 3.10 2.67 -7.47
CA LEU A 169 4.10 1.61 -7.36
C LEU A 169 5.42 2.01 -8.03
N LEU A 170 5.36 2.66 -9.20
CA LEU A 170 6.54 3.18 -9.90
C LEU A 170 7.27 4.26 -9.08
N LEU A 171 6.54 5.16 -8.41
CA LEU A 171 7.16 6.12 -7.49
C LEU A 171 7.90 5.42 -6.36
N TRP A 172 7.34 4.34 -5.81
CA TRP A 172 7.99 3.59 -4.75
C TRP A 172 9.28 2.88 -5.21
N GLN A 173 9.41 2.60 -6.51
CA GLN A 173 10.65 2.09 -7.14
C GLN A 173 11.64 3.18 -7.55
N GLY A 174 11.29 4.46 -7.40
CA GLY A 174 12.12 5.57 -7.89
C GLY A 174 11.96 5.86 -9.38
N ASP A 175 11.05 5.18 -10.08
CA ASP A 175 10.78 5.35 -11.51
C ASP A 175 9.89 6.57 -11.78
N VAL A 176 10.40 7.77 -11.50
CA VAL A 176 9.63 9.03 -11.48
C VAL A 176 9.00 9.38 -12.84
N ALA A 177 9.74 9.21 -13.93
CA ALA A 177 9.26 9.56 -15.27
C ALA A 177 8.05 8.71 -15.72
N PRO A 178 8.11 7.37 -15.70
CA PRO A 178 6.94 6.55 -16.03
C PRO A 178 5.82 6.70 -14.98
N ALA A 179 6.14 6.91 -13.70
CA ALA A 179 5.14 7.22 -12.68
C ALA A 179 4.33 8.47 -13.02
N THR A 180 5.02 9.56 -13.40
CA THR A 180 4.40 10.82 -13.80
C THR A 180 3.43 10.64 -14.96
N LYS A 181 3.79 9.80 -15.95
CA LYS A 181 2.90 9.47 -17.07
C LYS A 181 1.62 8.78 -16.59
N GLN A 182 1.75 7.77 -15.72
CA GLN A 182 0.60 7.05 -15.17
C GLN A 182 -0.32 7.95 -14.33
N LEU A 183 0.25 8.83 -13.50
CA LEU A 183 -0.51 9.77 -12.67
C LEU A 183 -1.27 10.80 -13.52
N ARG A 184 -0.66 11.35 -14.58
CA ARG A 184 -1.37 12.23 -15.53
C ARG A 184 -2.54 11.52 -16.19
N GLN A 185 -2.33 10.27 -16.59
CA GLN A 185 -3.37 9.46 -17.18
C GLN A 185 -4.49 9.12 -16.19
N ALA A 186 -4.18 8.90 -14.91
CA ALA A 186 -5.17 8.67 -13.86
C ALA A 186 -6.02 9.91 -13.61
N ARG A 187 -5.39 11.08 -13.52
CA ARG A 187 -6.06 12.38 -13.38
C ARG A 187 -7.06 12.64 -14.51
N SER A 188 -6.69 12.34 -15.75
CA SER A 188 -7.53 12.58 -16.92
C SER A 188 -8.64 11.53 -17.10
N ALA A 189 -8.49 10.31 -16.57
CA ALA A 189 -9.45 9.23 -16.79
C ALA A 189 -10.80 9.46 -16.07
N GLN A 190 -10.77 10.01 -14.86
CA GLN A 190 -11.99 10.30 -14.09
C GLN A 190 -11.86 11.67 -13.40
N PRO A 191 -12.02 12.79 -14.14
CA PRO A 191 -11.92 14.13 -13.59
C PRO A 191 -12.88 14.33 -12.40
N GLY A 192 -12.43 15.03 -11.36
CA GLY A 192 -13.22 15.26 -10.14
C GLY A 192 -13.34 14.06 -9.19
N SER A 193 -12.89 12.86 -9.59
CA SER A 193 -12.87 11.71 -8.68
C SER A 193 -11.84 11.88 -7.56
N ARG A 194 -12.03 11.18 -6.44
CA ARG A 194 -11.04 11.13 -5.35
C ARG A 194 -9.66 10.67 -5.84
N ILE A 195 -9.61 9.73 -6.78
CA ILE A 195 -8.36 9.25 -7.38
C ILE A 195 -7.67 10.33 -8.21
N ALA A 196 -8.42 11.11 -8.99
CA ALA A 196 -7.84 12.21 -9.76
C ALA A 196 -7.24 13.30 -8.86
N HIS A 197 -7.89 13.62 -7.73
CA HIS A 197 -7.33 14.56 -6.74
C HIS A 197 -6.04 14.03 -6.10
N GLU A 198 -5.99 12.74 -5.78
CA GLU A 198 -4.76 12.13 -5.25
C GLU A 198 -3.65 12.10 -6.31
N ALA A 199 -3.98 11.81 -7.57
CA ALA A 199 -3.02 11.89 -8.67
C ALA A 199 -2.45 13.30 -8.81
N GLU A 200 -3.29 14.34 -8.74
CA GLU A 200 -2.88 15.74 -8.79
C GLU A 200 -1.96 16.10 -7.63
N ARG A 201 -2.25 15.61 -6.41
CA ARG A 201 -1.40 15.82 -5.24
C ARG A 201 0.02 15.31 -5.48
N TYR A 202 0.17 14.08 -5.96
CA TYR A 202 1.50 13.53 -6.29
C TYR A 202 2.19 14.31 -7.41
N LEU A 203 1.47 14.67 -8.47
CA LEU A 203 2.04 15.45 -9.58
C LEU A 203 2.54 16.83 -9.13
N THR A 204 1.83 17.48 -8.21
CA THR A 204 2.23 18.75 -7.61
C THR A 204 3.52 18.61 -6.80
N GLU A 205 3.62 17.58 -5.95
CA GLU A 205 4.83 17.34 -5.16
C GLU A 205 6.05 17.01 -6.04
N LEU A 206 5.86 16.23 -7.11
CA LEU A 206 6.92 15.96 -8.08
C LEU A 206 7.39 17.20 -8.82
N ALA A 207 6.48 18.13 -9.14
CA ALA A 207 6.83 19.39 -9.77
C ALA A 207 7.69 20.25 -8.85
N LYS A 208 7.34 20.34 -7.55
CA LYS A 208 8.12 21.08 -6.54
C LYS A 208 9.53 20.51 -6.38
N ALA A 209 9.65 19.18 -6.29
CA ALA A 209 10.93 18.49 -6.13
C ALA A 209 11.88 18.65 -7.32
N ARG A 210 11.37 19.02 -8.50
CA ARG A 210 12.18 19.30 -9.69
C ARG A 210 12.66 20.76 -9.75
N THR A 211 11.98 21.66 -9.07
CA THR A 211 12.25 23.11 -9.10
C THR A 211 13.06 23.62 -7.91
N GLY A 212 13.20 22.82 -6.85
CA GLY A 212 14.07 23.10 -5.70
C GLY A 212 15.38 22.34 -5.82
#